data_AF-A0A914ES68-F1
#
_entry.id   AF-A0A914ES68-F1
#
_cell.length_a   1.000
_cell.length_b   1.000
_cell.length_c   1.000
_cell.angle_alpha   90.00
_cell.angle_beta   90.00
_cell.angle_gamma   90.00
#
_symmetry.space_group_name_H-M   'P 1'
#
loop_
_entity.id
_entity.type
_entity.pdbx_description
1 polymer ?
#
loop_
_entity_poly.entity_id
_entity_poly.type
_entity_poly.pdbx_seq_one_letter_code
_entity_poly.pdbx_strand_id
1 'polypeptide(L)'
;MKKTKFPQFFGGEPIWSQVVRHGKKMFCLFWPGCSFNITGHNPTKDIPYNRSLQYSQRVDMVIDWLQLPSIERPSMIMAYFDQPDYVGHFHTTDEQVNLELQYIESVLNYFFTSLHTTGLMDCVNVVILSKTTEEVIDKFSCPADKSYRVFDRSSTPKRFHYASTPRVGDVILDGQKGTTFYPTKLSDYGVTADHGYDYLDEEMHAIFFATGPNIQPALRFQIMAHMEF
;
A
#
# COMPACT_ATOMS: atom_id res chain seq x y z
N MET A 1 6.28 5.08 14.47
CA MET A 1 6.03 3.79 13.82
C MET A 1 6.40 2.66 14.77
N LYS A 2 5.47 1.75 15.09
CA LYS A 2 5.73 0.65 16.04
C LYS A 2 6.81 -0.26 15.45
N LYS A 3 8.02 -0.22 16.00
CA LYS A 3 8.95 -1.35 15.92
C LYS A 3 8.21 -2.51 16.55
N THR A 4 7.64 -3.42 15.76
CA THR A 4 7.17 -4.67 16.34
C THR A 4 8.41 -5.34 16.91
N LYS A 5 8.43 -5.63 18.21
CA LYS A 5 9.58 -6.26 18.89
C LYS A 5 9.75 -7.74 18.48
N PHE A 6 9.06 -8.17 17.42
CA PHE A 6 8.72 -9.56 17.16
C PHE A 6 9.01 -9.89 15.69
N PRO A 7 10.28 -10.25 15.39
CA PRO A 7 10.72 -10.76 14.09
C PRO A 7 9.76 -11.71 13.38
N GLN A 8 9.11 -12.57 14.16
CA GLN A 8 8.25 -13.64 13.68
C GLN A 8 7.00 -13.19 12.91
N PHE A 9 6.62 -11.91 12.97
CA PHE A 9 5.48 -11.40 12.18
C PHE A 9 5.83 -11.10 10.72
N PHE A 10 7.11 -10.94 10.41
CA PHE A 10 7.60 -10.79 9.04
C PHE A 10 8.05 -12.16 8.56
N GLY A 11 7.29 -12.75 7.65
CA GLY A 11 7.71 -13.95 6.91
C GLY A 11 8.05 -13.58 5.48
N GLY A 12 8.81 -14.45 4.80
CA GLY A 12 9.28 -14.18 3.44
C GLY A 12 10.43 -13.19 3.38
N GLU A 13 10.91 -12.92 2.17
CA GLU A 13 12.00 -11.99 1.91
C GLU A 13 11.42 -10.66 1.43
N PRO A 14 11.55 -9.56 2.20
CA PRO A 14 11.03 -8.27 1.77
C PRO A 14 11.83 -7.75 0.56
N ILE A 15 11.17 -6.95 -0.29
CA ILE A 15 11.74 -6.51 -1.56
C ILE A 15 13.09 -5.78 -1.41
N TRP A 16 13.29 -5.02 -0.33
CA TRP A 16 14.57 -4.36 -0.05
C TRP A 16 15.73 -5.34 0.15
N SER A 17 15.47 -6.51 0.74
CA SER A 17 16.47 -7.57 0.90
C SER A 17 16.94 -8.09 -0.46
N GLN A 18 16.00 -8.30 -1.40
CA GLN A 18 16.34 -8.74 -2.75
C GLN A 18 17.23 -7.73 -3.48
N VAL A 19 16.88 -6.45 -3.40
CA VAL A 19 17.64 -5.37 -4.05
C VAL A 19 19.09 -5.36 -3.54
N VAL A 20 19.26 -5.39 -2.21
CA VAL A 20 20.58 -5.33 -1.58
C VAL A 20 21.40 -6.60 -1.82
N ARG A 21 20.76 -7.78 -1.79
CA ARG A 21 21.40 -9.07 -2.08
C ARG A 21 21.98 -9.15 -3.49
N HIS A 22 21.36 -8.47 -4.46
CA HIS A 22 21.86 -8.37 -5.84
C HIS A 22 22.83 -7.20 -6.05
N GLY A 23 23.42 -6.65 -4.98
CA GLY A 23 24.45 -5.62 -5.04
C GLY A 23 23.93 -4.24 -5.43
N LYS A 24 22.61 -4.01 -5.36
CA LYS A 24 21.99 -2.70 -5.62
C LYS A 24 21.74 -1.96 -4.32
N LYS A 25 21.61 -0.64 -4.41
CA LYS A 25 21.35 0.23 -3.24
C LYS A 25 19.86 0.45 -3.05
N MET A 26 19.41 0.41 -1.80
CA MET A 26 18.01 0.59 -1.43
C MET A 26 17.89 1.58 -0.28
N PHE A 27 17.13 2.66 -0.46
CA PHE A 27 16.94 3.68 0.56
C PHE A 27 15.50 3.66 1.09
N CYS A 28 15.37 3.77 2.40
CA CYS A 28 14.08 3.74 3.06
C CYS A 28 13.82 5.02 3.83
N LEU A 29 12.71 5.67 3.49
CA LEU A 29 12.14 6.80 4.17
C LEU A 29 10.87 6.33 4.90
N PHE A 30 11.04 5.93 6.15
CA PHE A 30 9.93 5.66 7.07
C PHE A 30 9.06 4.44 6.74
N TRP A 31 9.38 3.59 5.76
CA TRP A 31 8.49 2.46 5.47
C TRP A 31 8.46 1.42 6.62
N PRO A 32 7.27 0.96 7.05
CA PRO A 32 7.16 -0.06 8.09
C PRO A 32 7.94 -1.34 7.75
N GLY A 33 8.86 -1.73 8.63
CA GLY A 33 9.66 -2.95 8.47
C GLY A 33 11.03 -2.74 7.83
N CYS A 34 11.35 -1.57 7.26
CA CYS A 34 12.69 -1.32 6.71
C CYS A 34 13.82 -1.46 7.72
N SER A 35 13.58 -1.05 8.97
CA SER A 35 14.53 -1.19 10.07
C SER A 35 14.65 -2.62 10.59
N PHE A 36 13.93 -3.58 9.99
CA PHE A 36 13.85 -4.95 10.45
C PHE A 36 14.69 -5.89 9.58
N ASN A 37 15.57 -6.66 10.24
CA ASN A 37 16.59 -7.47 9.58
C ASN A 37 16.32 -8.97 9.75
N ILE A 38 15.47 -9.56 8.90
CA ILE A 38 15.21 -11.01 8.93
C ILE A 38 16.15 -11.81 8.04
N THR A 39 16.71 -11.21 7.00
CA THR A 39 17.51 -11.90 5.97
C THR A 39 19.00 -11.61 6.03
N GLY A 40 19.44 -10.69 6.89
CA GLY A 40 20.80 -10.17 6.90
C GLY A 40 21.03 -8.99 5.95
N HIS A 41 20.06 -8.65 5.09
CA HIS A 41 20.17 -7.63 4.04
C HIS A 41 19.27 -6.42 4.33
N ASN A 42 19.75 -5.52 5.18
CA ASN A 42 19.07 -4.25 5.45
C ASN A 42 19.14 -3.28 4.27
N PRO A 43 18.19 -2.32 4.17
CA PRO A 43 18.33 -1.17 3.29
C PRO A 43 19.71 -0.50 3.46
N THR A 44 20.31 -0.07 2.36
CA THR A 44 21.60 0.66 2.37
C THR A 44 21.51 1.95 3.20
N LYS A 45 20.34 2.58 3.21
CA LYS A 45 20.04 3.75 4.04
C LYS A 45 18.65 3.62 4.62
N ASP A 46 18.52 3.77 5.93
CA ASP A 46 17.25 3.77 6.66
C ASP A 46 17.20 5.02 7.55
N ILE A 47 16.20 5.87 7.34
CA ILE A 47 16.04 7.09 8.13
C ILE A 47 15.11 6.81 9.32
N PRO A 48 15.55 7.09 10.57
CA PRO A 48 14.69 6.95 11.73
C PRO A 48 13.39 7.76 11.57
N TYR A 49 12.25 7.11 11.84
CA TYR A 49 10.94 7.74 11.73
C TYR A 49 10.87 9.06 12.52
N ASN A 50 10.65 10.17 11.79
CA ASN A 50 10.40 11.48 12.36
C ASN A 50 9.09 12.03 11.81
N ARG A 51 8.06 12.00 12.65
CA ARG A 51 6.72 12.47 12.28
C ARG A 51 6.67 13.96 11.98
N SER A 52 7.50 14.77 12.65
CA SER A 52 7.54 16.22 12.48
C SER A 52 8.24 16.67 11.19
N LEU A 53 8.86 15.75 10.44
CA LEU A 53 9.46 16.06 9.15
C LEU A 53 8.35 16.36 8.13
N GLN A 54 8.40 17.56 7.54
CA GLN A 54 7.37 18.03 6.61
C GLN A 54 7.34 17.19 5.33
N TYR A 55 6.18 17.11 4.69
CA TYR A 55 6.02 16.27 3.50
C TYR A 55 6.81 16.78 2.29
N SER A 56 6.94 18.10 2.14
CA SER A 56 7.84 18.71 1.16
C SER A 56 9.29 18.27 1.38
N GLN A 57 9.76 18.29 2.64
CA GLN A 57 11.12 17.84 2.97
C GLN A 57 11.31 16.34 2.71
N ARG A 58 10.28 15.51 2.95
CA ARG A 58 10.29 14.09 2.59
C ARG A 58 10.42 13.91 1.07
N VAL A 59 9.70 14.70 0.29
CA VAL A 59 9.80 14.75 -1.18
C VAL A 59 11.20 15.16 -1.62
N ASP A 60 11.73 16.26 -1.08
CA ASP A 60 13.08 16.76 -1.41
C ASP A 60 14.14 15.70 -1.17
N MET A 61 14.05 14.97 -0.04
CA MET A 61 14.97 13.86 0.25
C MET A 61 14.92 12.76 -0.83
N VAL A 62 13.74 12.40 -1.33
CA VAL A 62 13.58 11.41 -2.40
C VAL A 62 14.21 11.92 -3.70
N ILE A 63 13.93 13.17 -4.07
CA ILE A 63 14.47 13.81 -5.28
C ILE A 63 16.00 13.93 -5.22
N ASP A 64 16.56 14.34 -4.08
CA ASP A 64 18.00 14.43 -3.86
C ASP A 64 18.67 13.05 -3.99
N TRP A 65 18.05 11.99 -3.45
CA TRP A 65 18.59 10.65 -3.55
C TRP A 65 18.62 10.14 -5.00
N LEU A 66 17.63 10.50 -5.82
CA LEU A 66 17.61 10.16 -7.24
C LEU A 66 18.68 10.90 -8.05
N GLN A 67 19.19 12.02 -7.55
CA GLN A 67 20.22 12.82 -8.22
C GLN A 67 21.65 12.48 -7.79
N LEU A 68 21.84 11.60 -6.79
CA LEU A 68 23.17 11.16 -6.36
C LEU A 68 24.01 10.61 -7.51
N PRO A 69 25.35 10.64 -7.43
CA PRO A 69 26.23 9.98 -8.40
C PRO A 69 25.84 8.51 -8.59
N SER A 70 26.03 7.95 -9.79
CA SER A 70 25.56 6.60 -10.14
C SER A 70 26.02 5.50 -9.19
N ILE A 71 27.22 5.63 -8.61
CA ILE A 71 27.77 4.69 -7.63
C ILE A 71 27.09 4.79 -6.26
N GLU A 72 26.49 5.94 -5.93
CA GLU A 72 25.80 6.23 -4.67
C GLU A 72 24.28 6.12 -4.75
N ARG A 73 23.73 6.29 -5.96
CA ARG A 73 22.29 6.34 -6.22
C ARG A 73 21.58 5.01 -5.90
N PRO A 74 20.46 5.04 -5.16
CA PRO A 74 19.65 3.84 -4.94
C PRO A 74 18.96 3.39 -6.22
N SER A 75 18.80 2.08 -6.38
CA SER A 75 17.96 1.48 -7.43
C SER A 75 16.50 1.34 -6.98
N MET A 76 16.22 1.51 -5.68
CA MET A 76 14.87 1.50 -5.12
C MET A 76 14.78 2.46 -3.93
N ILE A 77 13.65 3.16 -3.82
CA ILE A 77 13.31 4.01 -2.67
C ILE A 77 11.91 3.59 -2.20
N MET A 78 11.74 3.40 -0.89
CA MET A 78 10.43 3.24 -0.27
C MET A 78 10.18 4.40 0.68
N ALA A 79 9.09 5.13 0.46
CA ALA A 79 8.75 6.32 1.24
C ALA A 79 7.34 6.20 1.83
N TYR A 80 7.19 6.56 3.11
CA TYR A 80 5.93 6.51 3.83
C TYR A 80 5.47 7.90 4.29
N PHE A 81 4.19 8.17 4.06
CA PHE A 81 3.46 9.35 4.49
C PHE A 81 2.29 8.88 5.36
N ASP A 82 2.16 9.46 6.55
CA ASP A 82 1.24 9.02 7.61
C ASP A 82 -0.17 9.58 7.50
N GLN A 83 -0.44 10.39 6.47
CA GLN A 83 -1.73 10.97 6.18
C GLN A 83 -2.30 10.31 4.91
N PRO A 84 -3.63 10.22 4.77
CA PRO A 84 -4.64 10.83 5.63
C PRO A 84 -5.01 9.99 6.86
N ASP A 85 -4.35 8.84 7.08
CA ASP A 85 -4.62 7.89 8.17
C ASP A 85 -4.68 8.56 9.55
N TYR A 86 -3.74 9.45 9.88
CA TYR A 86 -3.76 10.14 11.16
C TYR A 86 -4.97 11.07 11.33
N VAL A 87 -5.30 11.90 10.33
CA VAL A 87 -6.48 12.75 10.38
C VAL A 87 -7.74 11.90 10.45
N GLY A 88 -7.83 10.83 9.65
CA GLY A 88 -8.93 9.86 9.73
C GLY A 88 -9.11 9.22 11.12
N HIS A 89 -8.03 9.06 11.89
CA HIS A 89 -8.08 8.50 13.25
C HIS A 89 -8.42 9.50 14.37
N PHE A 90 -8.06 10.78 14.22
CA PHE A 90 -8.08 11.75 15.34
C PHE A 90 -8.87 13.04 15.04
N HIS A 91 -9.27 13.26 13.80
CA HIS A 91 -9.91 14.48 13.29
C HIS A 91 -11.06 14.08 12.36
N THR A 92 -12.24 13.84 12.96
CA THR A 92 -13.30 13.01 12.41
C THR A 92 -14.30 13.73 11.50
N THR A 93 -14.05 14.97 11.08
CA THR A 93 -14.96 15.63 10.13
C THR A 93 -14.50 15.37 8.69
N ASP A 94 -15.45 15.16 7.79
CA ASP A 94 -15.18 15.02 6.36
C ASP A 94 -14.42 16.24 5.82
N GLU A 95 -14.70 17.43 6.35
CA GLU A 95 -13.96 18.64 6.01
C GLU A 95 -12.47 18.53 6.36
N GLN A 96 -12.12 18.04 7.55
CA GLN A 96 -10.72 17.87 7.97
C GLN A 96 -10.01 16.81 7.13
N VAL A 97 -10.68 15.68 6.86
CA VAL A 97 -10.13 14.64 5.97
C VAL A 97 -9.95 15.18 4.55
N ASN A 98 -10.93 15.91 4.01
CA ASN A 98 -10.85 16.51 2.67
C ASN A 98 -9.74 17.56 2.57
N LEU A 99 -9.54 18.38 3.60
CA LEU A 99 -8.42 19.32 3.67
C LEU A 99 -7.08 18.58 3.68
N GLU A 100 -7.00 17.46 4.40
CA GLU A 100 -5.79 16.63 4.41
C GLU A 100 -5.56 15.92 3.06
N LEU A 101 -6.62 15.47 2.39
CA LEU A 101 -6.53 14.91 1.03
C LEU A 101 -6.06 15.96 0.02
N GLN A 102 -6.58 17.19 0.08
CA GLN A 102 -6.09 18.31 -0.75
C GLN A 102 -4.62 18.62 -0.45
N TYR A 103 -4.22 18.55 0.82
CA TYR A 103 -2.82 18.69 1.19
C TYR A 103 -1.95 17.58 0.59
N ILE A 104 -2.37 16.32 0.66
CA ILE A 104 -1.65 15.19 0.04
C ILE A 104 -1.59 15.33 -1.49
N GLU A 105 -2.67 15.77 -2.14
CA GLU A 105 -2.69 16.08 -3.57
C GLU A 105 -1.64 17.15 -3.91
N SER A 106 -1.54 18.21 -3.11
CA SER A 106 -0.54 19.26 -3.30
C SER A 106 0.90 18.72 -3.17
N VAL A 107 1.13 17.77 -2.27
CA VAL A 107 2.43 17.11 -2.06
C VAL A 107 2.78 16.19 -3.23
N LEU A 108 1.80 15.44 -3.75
CA LEU A 108 1.99 14.62 -4.95
C LEU A 108 2.28 15.47 -6.18
N ASN A 109 1.54 16.57 -6.36
CA ASN A 109 1.80 17.52 -7.44
C ASN A 109 3.20 18.12 -7.34
N TYR A 110 3.65 18.48 -6.13
CA TYR A 110 5.02 18.93 -5.89
C TYR A 110 6.05 17.86 -6.27
N PHE A 111 5.84 16.61 -5.86
CA PHE A 111 6.73 15.50 -6.20
C PHE A 111 6.85 15.28 -7.72
N PHE A 112 5.75 15.20 -8.45
CA PHE A 112 5.77 15.01 -9.91
C PHE A 112 6.33 16.23 -10.66
N THR A 113 6.05 17.43 -10.17
CA THR A 113 6.67 18.67 -10.70
C THR A 113 8.19 18.62 -10.53
N SER A 114 8.68 18.22 -9.36
CA SER A 114 10.11 18.07 -9.09
C SER A 114 10.77 17.01 -9.96
N LEU A 115 10.11 15.87 -10.21
CA LEU A 115 10.61 14.86 -11.16
C LEU A 115 10.71 15.40 -12.59
N HIS A 116 9.72 16.18 -13.03
CA HIS A 116 9.71 16.78 -14.36
C HIS A 116 10.83 17.83 -14.51
N THR A 117 10.94 18.77 -13.57
CA THR A 117 11.91 19.88 -13.64
C THR A 117 13.36 19.41 -13.49
N THR A 118 13.59 18.30 -12.79
CA THR A 118 14.91 17.66 -12.68
C THR A 118 15.24 16.70 -13.83
N GLY A 119 14.31 16.50 -14.78
CA GLY A 119 14.49 15.57 -15.90
C GLY A 119 14.48 14.09 -15.51
N LEU A 120 13.99 13.76 -14.31
CA LEU A 120 13.93 12.40 -13.79
C LEU A 120 12.68 11.63 -14.22
N MET A 121 11.66 12.32 -14.74
CA MET A 121 10.35 11.74 -15.05
C MET A 121 10.44 10.52 -15.99
N ASP A 122 11.35 10.53 -16.96
CA ASP A 122 11.55 9.43 -17.92
C ASP A 122 12.53 8.36 -17.42
N CYS A 123 13.07 8.52 -16.21
CA CYS A 123 14.14 7.67 -15.65
C CYS A 123 13.70 6.81 -14.46
N VAL A 124 12.52 7.09 -13.86
CA VAL A 124 12.09 6.46 -12.61
C VAL A 124 10.71 5.83 -12.73
N ASN A 125 10.53 4.69 -12.07
CA ASN A 125 9.22 4.05 -11.89
C ASN A 125 8.67 4.44 -10.51
N VAL A 126 7.42 4.89 -10.44
CA VAL A 126 6.75 5.34 -9.20
C VAL A 126 5.53 4.46 -8.91
N VAL A 127 5.37 4.03 -7.65
CA VAL A 127 4.24 3.20 -7.17
C VAL A 127 3.71 3.77 -5.84
N ILE A 128 2.37 3.88 -5.67
CA ILE A 128 1.68 4.48 -4.49
C ILE A 128 0.54 3.54 -4.00
N LEU A 129 0.40 3.26 -2.69
CA LEU A 129 -0.50 2.23 -2.08
C LEU A 129 -1.06 2.62 -0.65
N SER A 130 -2.14 2.01 -0.11
CA SER A 130 -2.75 2.21 1.27
C SER A 130 -3.41 0.93 1.91
N LYS A 131 -3.81 0.91 3.23
CA LYS A 131 -4.36 -0.28 4.02
C LYS A 131 -5.36 0.08 5.18
N THR A 132 -6.34 -0.79 5.59
CA THR A 132 -6.96 -0.88 7.00
C THR A 132 -7.64 -2.26 7.40
N THR A 133 -7.99 -2.54 8.69
CA THR A 133 -8.67 -3.79 9.22
C THR A 133 -9.30 -3.68 10.66
N GLU A 134 -10.36 -4.49 10.95
CA GLU A 134 -10.97 -5.00 12.26
C GLU A 134 -12.09 -4.19 13.00
N GLU A 135 -13.14 -4.74 13.67
CA GLU A 135 -13.43 -6.06 14.30
C GLU A 135 -14.98 -6.22 14.58
N VAL A 136 -15.66 -7.31 14.12
CA VAL A 136 -17.16 -7.43 14.09
C VAL A 136 -17.71 -8.84 14.46
N ILE A 137 -16.86 -9.79 14.84
CA ILE A 137 -17.08 -11.21 14.52
C ILE A 137 -18.30 -11.93 15.15
N ASP A 138 -18.94 -11.48 16.23
CA ASP A 138 -19.80 -12.42 17.00
C ASP A 138 -21.34 -12.37 16.78
N LYS A 139 -21.89 -11.55 15.86
CA LYS A 139 -23.37 -11.41 15.74
C LYS A 139 -24.00 -11.75 14.38
N PHE A 140 -23.22 -12.15 13.37
CA PHE A 140 -23.66 -12.12 11.96
C PHE A 140 -24.16 -13.45 11.38
N SER A 141 -25.08 -14.13 12.07
CA SER A 141 -25.82 -15.24 11.47
C SER A 141 -27.32 -14.95 11.38
N CYS A 142 -27.82 -14.73 10.14
CA CYS A 142 -29.21 -14.97 9.73
C CYS A 142 -29.35 -15.15 8.19
N PRO A 143 -30.38 -15.87 7.70
CA PRO A 143 -30.21 -16.91 6.67
C PRO A 143 -30.64 -16.54 5.23
N ALA A 144 -30.88 -15.26 4.93
CA ALA A 144 -31.63 -14.90 3.71
C ALA A 144 -31.00 -13.83 2.80
N ASP A 145 -29.81 -13.31 3.11
CA ASP A 145 -29.25 -12.17 2.39
C ASP A 145 -28.06 -12.55 1.48
N LYS A 146 -28.05 -12.04 0.24
CA LYS A 146 -26.97 -12.26 -0.76
C LYS A 146 -25.86 -11.21 -0.66
N SER A 147 -25.96 -10.31 0.31
CA SER A 147 -24.98 -9.24 0.55
C SER A 147 -23.59 -9.79 0.90
N TYR A 148 -23.47 -11.01 1.41
CA TYR A 148 -22.18 -11.61 1.68
C TYR A 148 -22.18 -13.12 1.62
N ARG A 149 -20.98 -13.67 1.40
CA ARG A 149 -20.68 -15.09 1.49
C ARG A 149 -19.84 -15.32 2.73
N VAL A 150 -19.95 -16.51 3.31
CA VAL A 150 -19.14 -16.92 4.46
C VAL A 150 -18.37 -18.16 4.07
N PHE A 151 -17.06 -18.12 4.28
CA PHE A 151 -16.17 -19.26 4.06
C PHE A 151 -15.41 -19.58 5.36
N ASP A 152 -15.00 -20.82 5.47
CA ASP A 152 -13.88 -21.22 6.32
C ASP A 152 -12.63 -21.41 5.45
N ARG A 153 -11.46 -21.58 6.07
CA ARG A 153 -10.19 -21.75 5.33
C ARG A 153 -10.19 -22.90 4.30
N SER A 154 -11.00 -23.93 4.50
CA SER A 154 -11.09 -25.07 3.57
C SER A 154 -12.06 -24.81 2.42
N SER A 155 -13.07 -23.96 2.63
CA SER A 155 -14.11 -23.64 1.65
C SER A 155 -13.87 -22.33 0.90
N THR A 156 -12.88 -21.52 1.29
CA THR A 156 -12.46 -20.31 0.55
C THR A 156 -12.10 -20.66 -0.90
N PRO A 157 -12.62 -19.92 -1.90
CA PRO A 157 -12.25 -20.12 -3.29
C PRO A 157 -10.73 -20.13 -3.47
N LYS A 158 -10.18 -21.22 -4.00
CA LYS A 158 -8.72 -21.40 -4.16
C LYS A 158 -8.05 -20.25 -4.90
N ARG A 159 -8.76 -19.62 -5.84
CA ARG A 159 -8.31 -18.45 -6.62
C ARG A 159 -8.02 -17.21 -5.78
N PHE A 160 -8.50 -17.14 -4.54
CA PHE A 160 -8.12 -16.07 -3.60
C PHE A 160 -6.74 -16.28 -3.01
N HIS A 161 -6.24 -17.53 -2.98
CA HIS A 161 -5.01 -17.90 -2.28
C HIS A 161 -4.96 -17.39 -0.81
N TYR A 162 -6.13 -17.19 -0.20
CA TYR A 162 -6.31 -16.49 1.08
C TYR A 162 -6.81 -17.44 2.17
N ALA A 163 -6.00 -18.45 2.52
CA ALA A 163 -6.36 -19.43 3.55
C ALA A 163 -5.18 -20.17 4.19
N SER A 164 -3.97 -20.07 3.62
CA SER A 164 -2.85 -20.96 3.95
C SER A 164 -2.06 -20.56 5.21
N THR A 165 -2.28 -19.36 5.75
CA THR A 165 -1.57 -18.85 6.92
C THR A 165 -2.47 -18.82 8.14
N PRO A 166 -1.98 -19.17 9.35
CA PRO A 166 -2.76 -19.08 10.58
C PRO A 166 -3.15 -17.64 10.96
N ARG A 167 -2.67 -16.64 10.21
CA ARG A 167 -3.04 -15.23 10.36
C ARG A 167 -4.33 -14.86 9.63
N VAL A 168 -4.72 -15.62 8.61
CA VAL A 168 -6.05 -15.46 8.00
C VAL A 168 -7.05 -16.02 9.01
N GLY A 169 -8.12 -15.30 9.31
CA GLY A 169 -9.15 -15.75 10.26
C GLY A 169 -9.68 -17.15 9.92
N ASP A 170 -10.19 -17.86 10.92
CA ASP A 170 -10.80 -19.18 10.70
C ASP A 170 -12.12 -19.06 9.91
N VAL A 171 -12.76 -17.89 9.97
CA VAL A 171 -13.95 -17.49 9.22
C VAL A 171 -13.61 -16.28 8.36
N ILE A 172 -14.02 -16.31 7.09
CA ILE A 172 -13.84 -15.24 6.11
C ILE A 172 -15.22 -14.78 5.66
N LEU A 173 -15.52 -13.50 5.89
CA LEU A 173 -16.71 -12.84 5.35
C LEU A 173 -16.33 -12.17 4.04
N ASP A 174 -16.96 -12.61 2.96
CA ASP A 174 -16.74 -12.11 1.62
C ASP A 174 -17.95 -11.26 1.20
N GLY A 175 -17.84 -9.96 1.46
CA GLY A 175 -18.85 -8.98 1.11
C GLY A 175 -19.01 -8.92 -0.40
N GLN A 176 -20.24 -8.98 -0.88
CA GLN A 176 -20.53 -8.67 -2.28
C GLN A 176 -20.62 -7.15 -2.43
N LYS A 177 -20.32 -6.63 -3.63
CA LYS A 177 -20.36 -5.20 -3.94
C LYS A 177 -21.53 -4.46 -3.29
N GLY A 178 -21.23 -3.31 -2.69
CA GLY A 178 -22.21 -2.47 -1.97
C GLY A 178 -22.52 -2.96 -0.56
N THR A 179 -21.87 -4.03 -0.12
CA THR A 179 -21.95 -4.52 1.27
C THR A 179 -20.77 -4.02 2.05
N THR A 180 -21.03 -3.35 3.15
CA THR A 180 -19.98 -2.96 4.09
C THR A 180 -20.33 -3.56 5.43
N PHE A 181 -19.37 -4.21 6.06
CA PHE A 181 -19.57 -4.82 7.36
C PHE A 181 -19.18 -3.84 8.44
N TYR A 182 -20.14 -3.50 9.30
CA TYR A 182 -19.90 -2.64 10.45
C TYR A 182 -20.07 -3.41 11.75
N PRO A 183 -19.30 -3.05 12.81
CA PRO A 183 -19.50 -3.62 14.14
C PRO A 183 -20.91 -3.39 14.69
N THR A 184 -21.50 -2.23 14.42
CA THR A 184 -22.88 -1.87 14.80
C THR A 184 -23.51 -0.93 13.76
N LYS A 185 -24.84 -0.78 13.77
CA LYS A 185 -25.55 0.20 12.92
C LYS A 185 -25.17 1.66 13.23
N LEU A 186 -24.69 1.95 14.44
CA LEU A 186 -24.18 3.27 14.82
C LEU A 186 -22.74 3.51 14.33
N SER A 187 -22.06 2.45 13.89
CA SER A 187 -20.74 2.48 13.26
C SER A 187 -20.85 2.53 11.74
N ASP A 188 -22.07 2.62 11.20
CA ASP A 188 -22.29 2.91 9.80
C ASP A 188 -21.92 4.38 9.56
N TYR A 189 -20.73 4.59 9.01
CA TYR A 189 -20.22 5.91 8.67
C TYR A 189 -20.92 6.49 7.42
N GLY A 190 -21.89 5.78 6.86
CA GLY A 190 -22.59 6.20 5.64
C GLY A 190 -21.66 6.20 4.43
N VAL A 191 -20.61 5.38 4.41
CA VAL A 191 -19.71 5.30 3.25
C VAL A 191 -20.50 4.81 2.04
N THR A 192 -20.44 5.61 0.98
CA THR A 192 -21.14 5.37 -0.29
C THR A 192 -20.30 4.58 -1.29
N ALA A 193 -19.01 4.41 -1.01
CA ALA A 193 -18.06 3.64 -1.81
C ALA A 193 -16.98 3.03 -0.90
N ASP A 194 -16.53 1.83 -1.24
CA ASP A 194 -15.48 1.07 -0.54
C ASP A 194 -14.78 0.12 -1.53
N HIS A 195 -13.70 -0.52 -1.12
CA HIS A 195 -12.92 -1.45 -1.93
C HIS A 195 -12.45 -2.67 -1.10
N GLY A 196 -11.97 -3.70 -1.77
CA GLY A 196 -11.59 -4.98 -1.12
C GLY A 196 -12.60 -6.10 -1.32
N TYR A 197 -13.57 -5.86 -2.21
CA TYR A 197 -14.43 -6.88 -2.79
C TYR A 197 -13.62 -7.83 -3.70
N ASP A 198 -14.33 -8.76 -4.31
CA ASP A 198 -13.76 -9.71 -5.25
C ASP A 198 -12.97 -8.98 -6.34
N TYR A 199 -11.70 -9.33 -6.54
CA TYR A 199 -10.85 -8.67 -7.53
C TYR A 199 -11.31 -8.88 -8.98
N LEU A 200 -12.29 -9.76 -9.21
CA LEU A 200 -12.94 -9.94 -10.50
C LEU A 200 -14.05 -8.91 -10.77
N ASP A 201 -14.50 -8.17 -9.75
CA ASP A 201 -15.43 -7.07 -9.95
C ASP A 201 -14.71 -5.94 -10.67
N GLU A 202 -15.28 -5.46 -11.78
CA GLU A 202 -14.63 -4.47 -12.65
C GLU A 202 -14.24 -3.17 -11.92
N GLU A 203 -15.02 -2.77 -10.92
CA GLU A 203 -14.74 -1.60 -10.08
C GLU A 203 -13.56 -1.79 -9.13
N MET A 204 -13.15 -3.03 -8.87
CA MET A 204 -11.95 -3.37 -8.08
C MET A 204 -10.70 -3.50 -8.96
N HIS A 205 -10.83 -3.37 -10.28
CA HIS A 205 -9.68 -3.39 -11.16
C HIS A 205 -8.81 -2.14 -10.94
N ALA A 206 -7.52 -2.39 -10.77
CA ALA A 206 -6.53 -1.33 -10.79
C ALA A 206 -6.17 -0.99 -12.25
N ILE A 207 -5.81 0.28 -12.47
CA ILE A 207 -5.23 0.72 -13.74
C ILE A 207 -3.74 0.34 -13.80
N PHE A 208 -3.27 -0.04 -14.98
CA PHE A 208 -1.86 -0.30 -15.25
C PHE A 208 -1.45 0.36 -16.56
N PHE A 209 -0.40 1.19 -16.50
CA PHE A 209 0.23 1.82 -17.67
C PHE A 209 1.74 1.79 -17.49
N ALA A 210 2.46 1.55 -18.59
CA ALA A 210 3.92 1.53 -18.60
C ALA A 210 4.44 2.21 -19.87
N THR A 211 5.58 2.89 -19.76
CA THR A 211 6.30 3.50 -20.88
C THR A 211 7.80 3.34 -20.68
N GLY A 212 8.58 3.28 -21.76
CA GLY A 212 10.03 3.20 -21.68
C GLY A 212 10.68 2.52 -22.89
N PRO A 213 12.02 2.57 -22.99
CA PRO A 213 12.77 2.08 -24.16
C PRO A 213 12.65 0.57 -24.39
N ASN A 214 12.28 -0.19 -23.36
CA ASN A 214 12.05 -1.64 -23.43
C ASN A 214 10.56 -2.00 -23.33
N ILE A 215 9.67 -1.01 -23.35
CA ILE A 215 8.22 -1.21 -23.33
C ILE A 215 7.70 -0.95 -24.74
N GLN A 216 6.99 -1.92 -25.30
CA GLN A 216 6.46 -1.79 -26.65
C GLN A 216 5.48 -0.60 -26.72
N PRO A 217 5.71 0.37 -27.63
CA PRO A 217 4.81 1.51 -27.77
C PRO A 217 3.40 1.10 -28.19
N ALA A 218 2.39 1.79 -27.66
CA ALA A 218 0.98 1.63 -28.00
C ALA A 218 0.43 0.20 -27.87
N LEU A 219 1.07 -0.65 -27.06
CA LEU A 219 0.57 -2.00 -26.79
C LEU A 219 -0.54 -1.96 -25.74
N ARG A 220 -1.67 -2.60 -26.05
CA ARG A 220 -2.78 -2.82 -25.11
C ARG A 220 -2.86 -4.30 -24.77
N PHE A 221 -2.64 -4.63 -23.51
CA PHE A 221 -2.81 -6.00 -23.01
C PHE A 221 -4.27 -6.31 -22.70
N GLN A 222 -4.58 -7.62 -22.61
CA GLN A 222 -5.76 -8.08 -21.90
C GLN A 222 -5.59 -7.84 -20.39
N ILE A 223 -6.66 -7.96 -19.61
CA ILE A 223 -6.59 -7.86 -18.15
C ILE A 223 -5.65 -8.96 -17.63
N MET A 224 -4.71 -8.59 -16.76
CA MET A 224 -3.70 -9.48 -16.17
C MET A 224 -3.70 -9.33 -14.65
N ALA A 225 -3.25 -10.36 -13.94
CA ALA A 225 -3.16 -10.33 -12.48
C ALA A 225 -1.93 -9.54 -12.02
N HIS A 226 -2.03 -8.84 -10.88
CA HIS A 226 -0.92 -8.06 -10.33
C HIS A 226 0.32 -8.90 -9.95
N MET A 227 0.16 -10.22 -9.77
CA MET A 227 1.27 -11.13 -9.43
C MET A 227 2.17 -11.46 -10.62
N GLU A 228 1.87 -10.96 -11.81
CA GLU A 228 2.68 -11.15 -13.02
C GLU A 228 3.76 -10.06 -13.21
N PHE A 229 3.86 -9.09 -12.28
CA PHE A 229 4.83 -8.00 -12.28
C PHE A 229 5.80 -8.05 -11.09
#